data_AF-A0A6G0YF39-F1
#
_entry.id   AF-A0A6G0YF39-F1
#
_cell.length_a   1.000
_cell.length_b   1.000
_cell.length_c   1.000
_cell.angle_alpha   90.00
_cell.angle_beta   90.00
_cell.angle_gamma   90.00
#
_symmetry.space_group_name_H-M   'P 1'
#
loop_
_entity.id
_entity.type
_entity.pdbx_description
1 polymer ?
#
loop_
_entity_poly.entity_id
_entity_poly.type
_entity_poly.pdbx_seq_one_letter_code
_entity_poly.pdbx_strand_id
1 'polypeptide(L)'
;QPEKTNTIVLACVHLHNFLRRSESSKNLYCPPDIFDTEDFENQIIKKGTWRSDSSETTSFLPLKKCGRKSAADVEETRERYARYFATTGRVHWQDAFE
;
A
#
# COMPACT_ATOMS: atom_id res chain seq x y z
N GLN A 1 14.40 10.89 21.23
CA GLN A 1 14.74 9.64 21.95
C GLN A 1 14.46 8.47 21.01
N PRO A 2 15.45 8.03 20.22
CA PRO A 2 15.27 7.00 19.19
C PRO A 2 14.80 5.64 19.75
N GLU A 3 15.23 5.27 20.96
CA GLU A 3 14.83 4.00 21.61
C GLU A 3 13.32 3.88 21.83
N LYS A 4 12.67 4.95 22.31
CA LYS A 4 11.21 4.94 22.50
C LYS A 4 10.46 4.83 21.17
N THR A 5 11.00 5.46 20.12
CA THR A 5 10.45 5.35 18.77
C THR A 5 10.51 3.91 18.28
N ASN A 6 11.63 3.22 18.48
CA ASN A 6 11.78 1.81 18.11
C ASN A 6 10.75 0.93 18.83
N THR A 7 10.58 1.10 20.15
CA THR A 7 9.59 0.34 20.92
C THR A 7 8.17 0.54 20.40
N ILE A 8 7.78 1.79 20.08
CA ILE A 8 6.44 2.09 19.55
C ILE A 8 6.26 1.46 18.18
N VAL A 9 7.24 1.60 17.28
CA VAL A 9 7.18 1.02 15.93
C VAL A 9 7.05 -0.50 16.01
N LEU A 10 7.87 -1.15 16.83
CA LEU A 10 7.81 -2.60 17.03
C LEU A 10 6.47 -3.02 17.63
N ALA A 11 5.94 -2.31 18.62
CA ALA A 11 4.63 -2.59 19.19
C ALA A 11 3.51 -2.51 18.15
N CYS A 12 3.51 -1.48 17.29
CA CYS A 12 2.57 -1.35 16.19
C CYS A 12 2.69 -2.50 15.18
N VAL A 13 3.92 -2.87 14.81
CA VAL A 13 4.18 -4.00 13.89
C VAL A 13 3.70 -5.32 14.49
N HIS A 14 3.98 -5.56 15.78
CA HIS A 14 3.49 -6.75 16.48
C HIS A 14 1.97 -6.81 16.53
N LEU A 15 1.30 -5.69 16.85
CA LEU A 15 -0.15 -5.61 16.88
C LEU A 15 -0.74 -5.86 15.48
N HIS A 16 -0.21 -5.23 14.44
CA HIS A 16 -0.65 -5.44 13.06
C HIS A 16 -0.54 -6.92 12.65
N ASN A 17 0.61 -7.54 12.94
CA ASN A 17 0.85 -8.96 12.63
C ASN A 17 -0.10 -9.88 13.40
N PHE A 18 -0.36 -9.59 14.67
CA PHE A 18 -1.34 -10.31 15.48
C PHE A 18 -2.74 -10.21 14.88
N LEU A 19 -3.20 -8.98 14.61
CA LEU A 19 -4.55 -8.73 14.09
C LEU A 19 -4.80 -9.39 12.74
N ARG A 20 -3.78 -9.43 11.87
CA ARG A 20 -3.85 -10.11 10.57
C ARG A 20 -3.87 -11.63 10.65
N ARG A 21 -3.27 -12.23 11.67
CA ARG A 21 -3.10 -13.70 11.77
C ARG A 21 -4.13 -14.37 12.66
N SER A 22 -4.71 -13.65 13.62
CA SER A 22 -5.67 -14.22 14.54
C SER A 22 -7.00 -14.53 13.83
N GLU A 23 -7.54 -15.73 14.03
CA GLU A 23 -8.84 -16.14 13.47
C GLU A 23 -9.98 -15.20 13.90
N SER A 24 -9.91 -14.68 15.13
CA SER A 24 -10.94 -13.80 15.67
C SER A 24 -10.94 -12.39 15.09
N SER A 25 -9.83 -11.91 14.53
CA SER A 25 -9.68 -10.52 14.08
C SER A 25 -9.33 -10.36 12.62
N LYS A 26 -8.78 -11.38 11.94
CA LYS A 26 -8.26 -11.26 10.57
C LYS A 26 -9.29 -10.71 9.59
N ASN A 27 -10.53 -11.20 9.66
CA ASN A 27 -11.60 -10.80 8.76
C ASN A 27 -12.21 -9.44 9.12
N LEU A 28 -11.99 -8.94 10.34
CA LEU A 28 -12.45 -7.62 10.78
C LEU A 28 -11.39 -6.54 10.52
N TYR A 29 -10.13 -6.87 10.75
CA TYR A 29 -9.00 -5.96 10.57
C TYR A 29 -8.54 -5.87 9.11
N CYS A 30 -8.60 -6.98 8.37
CA CYS A 30 -8.32 -7.05 6.94
C CYS A 30 -9.41 -7.87 6.24
N PRO A 31 -10.65 -7.36 6.16
CA PRO A 31 -11.71 -7.97 5.38
C PRO A 31 -11.26 -8.38 3.96
N PRO A 32 -11.81 -9.48 3.43
CA PRO A 32 -11.66 -9.81 2.01
C PRO A 32 -12.00 -8.60 1.14
N ASP A 33 -11.32 -8.48 0.00
CA ASP A 33 -11.55 -7.42 -0.98
C ASP A 33 -11.23 -5.99 -0.50
N ILE A 34 -10.68 -5.78 0.70
CA ILE A 34 -10.20 -4.45 1.09
C ILE A 34 -9.01 -4.01 0.25
N PHE A 35 -8.04 -4.90 0.02
CA PHE A 35 -6.81 -4.61 -0.71
C PHE A 35 -6.90 -5.03 -2.18
N ASP A 36 -5.94 -4.59 -2.99
CA ASP A 36 -5.78 -5.13 -4.33
C ASP A 36 -5.28 -6.58 -4.24
N THR A 37 -5.89 -7.45 -5.04
CA THR A 37 -5.50 -8.87 -5.13
C THR A 37 -5.31 -9.29 -6.58
N GLU A 38 -4.27 -10.06 -6.84
CA GLU A 38 -4.00 -10.65 -8.15
C GLU A 38 -4.91 -11.87 -8.35
N ASP A 39 -5.67 -11.88 -9.44
CA ASP A 39 -6.41 -13.04 -9.91
C ASP A 39 -5.62 -13.67 -11.06
N PHE A 40 -4.82 -14.70 -10.72
CA PHE A 40 -3.97 -15.40 -11.67
C PHE A 40 -4.77 -16.24 -12.68
N GLU A 41 -5.97 -16.69 -12.34
CA GLU A 41 -6.80 -17.49 -13.25
C GLU A 41 -7.34 -16.64 -14.39
N ASN A 42 -7.77 -15.43 -14.06
CA ASN A 42 -8.35 -14.49 -15.01
C ASN A 42 -7.35 -13.44 -15.53
N GLN A 43 -6.10 -13.48 -15.05
CA GLN A 43 -5.04 -12.53 -15.43
C GLN A 43 -5.43 -11.06 -15.18
N ILE A 44 -6.16 -10.79 -14.08
CA ILE A 44 -6.62 -9.45 -13.73
C ILE A 44 -6.20 -9.05 -12.32
N ILE A 45 -6.07 -7.74 -12.10
CA ILE A 45 -5.96 -7.17 -10.77
C ILE A 45 -7.36 -6.79 -10.27
N LYS A 46 -7.83 -7.44 -9.22
CA LYS A 46 -9.06 -7.05 -8.51
C LYS A 46 -8.75 -5.84 -7.64
N LYS A 47 -9.44 -4.73 -7.90
CA LYS A 47 -9.26 -3.48 -7.16
C LYS A 47 -9.90 -3.59 -5.77
N GLY A 48 -9.14 -3.21 -4.75
CA GLY A 48 -9.61 -3.17 -3.38
C GLY A 48 -10.71 -2.14 -3.13
N THR A 49 -11.68 -2.50 -2.30
CA THR A 49 -12.85 -1.73 -1.90
C THR A 49 -12.52 -0.47 -1.09
N TRP A 50 -11.28 -0.32 -0.60
CA TRP A 50 -10.83 0.92 0.04
C TRP A 50 -10.97 2.15 -0.88
N ARG A 51 -10.95 1.94 -2.21
CA ARG A 51 -11.15 3.02 -3.20
C ARG A 51 -12.61 3.44 -3.39
N SER A 52 -13.55 2.57 -3.04
CA SER A 52 -14.98 2.86 -3.10
C SER A 52 -15.52 3.52 -1.84
N ASP A 53 -14.68 3.71 -0.81
CA ASP A 53 -15.05 4.36 0.46
C ASP A 53 -15.22 5.90 0.34
N SER A 54 -15.59 6.40 -0.85
CA SER A 54 -15.39 7.79 -1.25
C SER A 54 -16.65 8.65 -1.28
N SER A 55 -17.61 8.47 -0.37
CA SER A 55 -18.76 9.39 -0.30
C SER A 55 -19.14 9.92 1.08
N GLU A 56 -18.71 9.30 2.19
CA GLU A 56 -19.16 9.74 3.54
C GLU A 56 -18.02 9.98 4.55
N THR A 57 -16.78 9.61 4.24
CA THR A 57 -15.67 9.80 5.19
C THR A 57 -15.20 11.27 5.20
N THR A 58 -15.65 12.04 6.18
CA THR A 58 -15.23 13.43 6.44
C THR A 58 -13.79 13.57 6.96
N SER A 59 -13.09 12.45 7.18
CA SER A 59 -11.77 12.41 7.81
C SER A 59 -10.61 12.73 6.85
N PHE A 60 -10.78 12.49 5.54
CA PHE A 60 -9.76 12.79 4.53
C PHE A 60 -10.08 14.12 3.81
N LEU A 61 -9.81 15.22 4.51
CA LEU A 61 -9.96 16.55 3.92
C LEU A 61 -8.84 16.83 2.92
N PRO A 62 -9.14 17.49 1.78
CA PRO A 62 -8.10 17.93 0.85
C PRO A 62 -7.03 18.73 1.57
N LEU A 63 -5.77 18.28 1.47
CA LEU A 63 -4.66 18.99 2.06
C LEU A 63 -4.48 20.33 1.35
N LYS A 64 -4.35 21.42 2.12
CA LYS A 64 -4.02 22.74 1.57
C LYS A 64 -2.68 22.64 0.85
N LYS A 65 -2.65 23.03 -0.43
CA LYS A 65 -1.40 23.18 -1.18
C LYS A 65 -0.54 24.24 -0.48
N CYS A 66 0.65 23.86 -0.04
CA CYS A 66 1.66 24.77 0.49
C CYS A 66 2.94 24.67 -0.37
N GLY A 67 3.67 25.77 -0.49
CA GLY A 67 4.98 25.76 -1.15
C GLY A 67 5.94 24.83 -0.40
N ARG A 68 6.55 23.90 -1.13
CA ARG A 68 7.57 22.97 -0.62
C ARG A 68 8.79 23.04 -1.52
N LYS A 69 9.94 22.56 -1.03
CA LYS A 69 11.12 22.34 -1.88
C LYS A 69 10.74 21.37 -3.00
N SER A 70 11.34 21.57 -4.18
CA SER A 70 11.15 20.66 -5.32
C SER A 70 11.45 19.23 -4.88
N ALA A 71 10.53 18.31 -5.18
CA ALA A 71 10.73 16.88 -4.96
C ALA A 71 11.38 16.20 -6.18
N ALA A 72 11.94 16.98 -7.12
CA ALA A 72 12.46 16.49 -8.40
C ALA A 72 13.39 15.27 -8.25
N ASP A 73 14.39 15.33 -7.37
CA ASP A 73 15.34 14.21 -7.17
C ASP A 73 14.64 12.94 -6.65
N VAL A 74 13.63 13.11 -5.77
CA VAL A 74 12.85 12.00 -5.21
C VAL A 74 11.92 11.42 -6.28
N GLU A 75 11.30 12.28 -7.08
CA GLU A 75 10.46 11.88 -8.21
C GLU A 75 11.29 11.15 -9.26
N GLU A 76 12.47 11.66 -9.62
CA GLU A 76 13.39 11.03 -10.53
C GLU A 76 13.82 9.65 -10.02
N THR A 77 14.16 9.54 -8.73
CA THR A 77 14.52 8.27 -8.10
C THR A 77 13.35 7.27 -8.18
N ARG A 78 12.14 7.69 -7.81
CA ARG A 78 10.92 6.87 -7.88
C ARG A 78 10.66 6.40 -9.31
N GLU A 79 10.76 7.31 -10.26
CA GLU A 79 10.51 7.04 -11.69
C GLU A 79 11.57 6.12 -12.28
N ARG A 80 12.84 6.28 -11.88
CA ARG A 80 13.94 5.40 -12.29
C ARG A 80 13.67 3.96 -11.88
N TYR A 81 13.30 3.73 -10.62
CA TYR A 81 13.00 2.37 -10.13
C TYR A 81 11.73 1.82 -10.74
N ALA A 82 10.66 2.62 -10.85
CA ALA A 82 9.42 2.19 -11.50
C ALA A 82 9.69 1.69 -12.92
N ARG A 83 10.45 2.46 -13.72
CA ARG A 83 10.82 2.05 -15.07
C ARG A 83 11.70 0.80 -15.08
N TYR A 84 12.69 0.71 -14.19
CA TYR A 84 13.55 -0.47 -14.10
C TYR A 84 12.73 -1.75 -13.86
N PHE A 85 11.86 -1.77 -12.84
CA PHE A 85 11.05 -2.94 -12.51
C PHE A 85 9.96 -3.24 -13.55
N ALA A 86 9.51 -2.24 -14.33
CA ALA A 86 8.59 -2.46 -15.44
C ALA A 86 9.27 -2.98 -16.72
N THR A 87 10.60 -2.86 -16.84
CA THR A 87 11.35 -3.18 -18.06
C THR A 87 12.47 -4.19 -17.80
N THR A 88 13.70 -3.73 -17.55
CA THR A 88 14.89 -4.57 -17.41
C THR A 88 14.83 -5.52 -16.22
N GLY A 89 14.25 -5.06 -15.11
CA GLY A 89 14.08 -5.82 -13.88
C GLY A 89 12.75 -6.57 -13.82
N ARG A 90 12.04 -6.72 -14.96
CA ARG A 90 10.76 -7.42 -15.02
C ARG A 90 10.97 -8.92 -14.76
N VAL A 91 10.02 -9.51 -14.04
CA VAL A 91 9.98 -10.94 -13.74
C VAL A 91 8.94 -11.65 -14.60
N HIS A 92 9.17 -12.92 -14.93
CA HIS A 92 8.39 -13.68 -15.92
C HIS A 92 6.87 -13.71 -15.70
N TRP A 93 6.41 -13.63 -14.46
CA TRP A 93 4.98 -13.67 -14.17
C TRP A 93 4.27 -12.34 -14.46
N GLN A 94 5.00 -11.23 -14.62
CA GLN A 94 4.39 -9.91 -14.90
C GLN A 94 3.86 -9.81 -16.33
N ASP A 95 4.40 -10.57 -17.28
CA ASP A 95 3.91 -10.60 -18.68
C ASP A 95 2.49 -11.16 -18.79
N ALA A 96 2.01 -11.86 -17.76
CA ALA A 96 0.65 -12.40 -17.72
C ALA A 96 -0.42 -11.37 -17.32
N PHE A 97 -0.03 -10.15 -16.93
CA PHE A 97 -0.93 -9.10 -16.44
C PHE A 97 -0.85 -7.79 -17.24
N GLU A 98 -0.17 -7.82 -18.40
CA GLU A 98 -0.10 -6.72 -19.39
C GLU A 98 -1.15 -6.89 -20.49
#